data_AF-A0A2M8BZH8-F1
#
_entry.id   AF-A0A2M8BZH8-F1
#
_cell.length_a   1.000
_cell.length_b   1.000
_cell.length_c   1.000
_cell.angle_alpha   90.00
_cell.angle_beta   90.00
_cell.angle_gamma   90.00
#
_symmetry.space_group_name_H-M   'P 1'
#
loop_
_entity.id
_entity.type
_entity.pdbx_description
1 polymer ?
#
loop_
_entity_poly.entity_id
_entity_poly.type
_entity_poly.pdbx_seq_one_letter_code
_entity_poly.pdbx_strand_id
1 'polypeptide(L)' 'ATQAERLRQRIYHKFSYNPDKYGGKIGCTGCGRCIDVCPVGIDITDILWRVANE' A
#
# COMPACT_ATOMS: atom_id res chain seq x y z
N ALA A 1 11.88 -13.20 8.39
CA ALA A 1 11.24 -12.24 7.48
C ALA A 1 12.24 -11.18 7.05
N THR A 2 12.51 -11.07 5.75
CA THR A 2 13.36 -10.04 5.14
C THR A 2 12.66 -8.68 5.13
N GLN A 3 13.41 -7.60 4.86
CA GLN A 3 12.84 -6.25 4.65
C GLN A 3 11.76 -6.26 3.55
N ALA A 4 12.04 -6.95 2.44
CA ALA A 4 11.15 -7.06 1.30
C ALA A 4 9.83 -7.78 1.67
N GLU A 5 9.90 -8.88 2.42
CA GLU A 5 8.71 -9.60 2.87
C GLU A 5 7.82 -8.74 3.77
N ARG A 6 8.43 -7.95 4.68
CA ARG A 6 7.68 -7.03 5.55
C ARG A 6 7.02 -5.90 4.77
N LEU A 7 7.73 -5.31 3.79
CA LEU A 7 7.17 -4.28 2.92
C LEU A 7 5.99 -4.86 2.12
N ARG A 8 6.17 -6.03 1.49
CA ARG A 8 5.09 -6.73 0.78
C ARG A 8 3.86 -6.89 1.67
N GLN A 9 4.03 -7.39 2.89
CA GLN A 9 2.92 -7.58 3.81
C GLN A 9 2.22 -6.26 4.21
N ARG A 10 2.95 -5.14 4.39
CA ARG A 10 2.33 -3.83 4.66
C ARG A 10 1.43 -3.36 3.50
N ILE A 11 1.87 -3.59 2.27
CA ILE A 11 1.15 -3.21 1.06
C ILE A 11 -0.08 -4.11 0.90
N TYR A 12 0.10 -5.43 0.94
CA TYR A 12 -0.97 -6.40 0.76
C TYR A 12 -2.06 -6.28 1.82
N HIS A 13 -1.70 -6.04 3.08
CA HIS A 13 -2.68 -5.80 4.13
C HIS A 13 -3.63 -4.64 3.79
N LYS A 14 -3.13 -3.58 3.15
CA LYS A 14 -3.93 -2.40 2.82
C LYS A 14 -4.73 -2.56 1.54
N PHE A 15 -4.17 -3.20 0.52
CA PHE A 15 -4.70 -3.16 -0.86
C PHE A 15 -5.23 -4.49 -1.39
N SER A 16 -4.97 -5.60 -0.72
CA SER A 16 -5.54 -6.91 -1.07
C SER A 16 -6.37 -7.45 0.09
N TYR A 17 -5.74 -7.71 1.24
CA TYR A 17 -6.42 -8.40 2.33
C TYR A 17 -7.55 -7.59 2.96
N ASN A 18 -7.39 -6.29 3.11
CA ASN A 18 -8.47 -5.44 3.62
C ASN A 18 -9.66 -5.35 2.66
N PRO A 19 -9.46 -5.06 1.36
CA PRO A 19 -10.55 -5.12 0.38
C PRO A 19 -11.27 -6.49 0.39
N ASP A 20 -10.52 -7.59 0.43
CA ASP A 20 -11.09 -8.95 0.46
C ASP A 20 -11.95 -9.18 1.72
N LYS A 21 -11.51 -8.67 2.88
CA LYS A 21 -12.18 -8.88 4.18
C LYS A 21 -13.31 -7.89 4.47
N TYR A 22 -13.23 -6.67 3.95
CA TYR A 22 -14.09 -5.55 4.32
C TYR A 22 -14.95 -5.03 3.15
N GLY A 23 -15.22 -5.89 2.17
CA GLY A 23 -16.16 -5.60 1.07
C GLY A 23 -15.67 -4.50 0.14
N GLY A 24 -14.41 -4.60 -0.31
CA GLY A 24 -13.79 -3.66 -1.24
C GLY A 24 -13.17 -2.42 -0.59
N LYS A 25 -13.23 -2.27 0.74
CA LYS A 25 -12.64 -1.12 1.44
C LYS A 25 -11.12 -1.26 1.57
N ILE A 26 -10.39 -0.31 0.99
CA ILE A 26 -8.94 -0.21 1.15
C ILE A 26 -8.56 0.20 2.58
N GLY A 27 -7.49 -0.39 3.12
CA GLY A 27 -6.90 -0.04 4.42
C GLY A 27 -5.93 1.15 4.39
N CYS A 28 -5.96 1.93 3.30
CA CYS A 28 -5.17 3.14 3.15
C CYS A 28 -5.98 4.35 3.59
N THR A 29 -5.40 5.18 4.47
CA THR A 29 -6.03 6.42 4.98
C THR A 29 -5.30 7.68 4.49
N GLY A 30 -4.35 7.57 3.56
CA GLY A 30 -3.58 8.70 3.07
C GLY A 30 -2.52 9.25 4.04
N CYS A 31 -2.14 8.51 5.09
CA CYS A 31 -1.26 9.04 6.15
C CYS A 31 0.22 9.27 5.78
N GLY A 32 0.67 8.98 4.55
CA GLY A 32 2.06 9.22 4.11
C GLY A 32 3.15 8.30 4.70
N ARG A 33 2.94 7.66 5.85
CA ARG A 33 3.97 6.87 6.57
C ARG A 33 4.71 5.82 5.76
N CYS A 34 4.10 5.26 4.72
CA CYS A 34 4.75 4.29 3.84
C CYS A 34 5.77 4.92 2.89
N ILE A 35 5.57 6.18 2.52
CA ILE A 35 6.46 6.98 1.67
C ILE A 35 7.67 7.39 2.50
N ASP A 36 7.45 7.94 3.71
CA ASP A 36 8.52 8.42 4.59
C ASP A 36 9.54 7.34 4.97
N VAL A 37 9.08 6.09 5.16
CA VAL A 37 9.94 4.96 5.54
C VAL A 37 10.52 4.21 4.34
N CYS A 38 10.19 4.63 3.12
CA CYS A 38 10.61 3.90 1.93
C CYS A 38 12.09 4.17 1.63
N PRO A 39 12.97 3.15 1.62
CA PRO A 39 14.41 3.34 1.43
C PRO A 39 14.79 3.84 0.03
N VAL A 40 13.87 3.73 -0.94
CA VAL A 40 14.08 4.08 -2.35
C VAL A 40 13.12 5.17 -2.82
N GLY A 41 12.35 5.79 -1.91
CA GLY A 41 11.49 6.94 -2.22
C GLY A 41 10.27 6.64 -3.10
N ILE A 42 9.69 5.43 -3.00
CA ILE A 42 8.45 5.09 -3.73
C ILE A 42 7.25 5.85 -3.13
N ASP A 43 6.55 6.59 -3.98
CA ASP A 43 5.23 7.13 -3.68
C ASP A 43 4.13 6.16 -4.12
N ILE A 44 3.47 5.54 -3.14
CA ILE A 44 2.36 4.62 -3.43
C ILE A 44 1.07 5.34 -3.81
N THR A 45 0.90 6.60 -3.43
CA THR A 45 -0.31 7.36 -3.76
C THR A 45 -0.35 7.68 -5.25
N ASP A 46 0.79 8.03 -5.83
CA ASP A 46 0.95 8.18 -7.28
C ASP A 46 0.64 6.88 -8.03
N ILE A 47 1.24 5.76 -7.60
CA ILE A 47 1.01 4.45 -8.23
C ILE A 47 -0.47 4.07 -8.19
N LEU A 48 -1.15 4.25 -7.06
CA LEU A 48 -2.58 3.97 -6.95
C LEU A 48 -3.41 4.87 -7.84
N TRP A 49 -3.09 6.15 -7.92
CA TRP A 49 -3.78 7.08 -8.79
C TRP A 49 -3.62 6.66 -10.25
N ARG A 50 -2.42 6.26 -10.68
CA ARG A 50 -2.17 5.76 -12.02
C ARG A 50 -2.99 4.51 -12.33
N VAL A 51 -2.95 3.50 -11.46
CA VAL A 51 -3.70 2.25 -11.64
C VAL A 51 -5.22 2.46 -11.62
N ALA A 52 -5.72 3.46 -10.88
CA ALA A 52 -7.15 3.74 -10.80
C ALA A 52 -7.69 4.56 -11.99
N ASN A 53 -6.82 5.25 -12.74
CA ASN A 53 -7.20 6.10 -13.88
C ASN A 53 -6.70 5.54 -15.22
N GLU A 54 -6.31 4.26 -15.23
CA GLU A 54 -5.94 3.48 -16.42
C GLU A 54 -7.10 2.54 -16.79
#